data_AF-A0A927ZCX2-F1
#
_entry.id   AF-A0A927ZCX2-F1
#
_cell.length_a   1.000
_cell.length_b   1.000
_cell.length_c   1.000
_cell.angle_alpha   90.00
_cell.angle_beta   90.00
_cell.angle_gamma   90.00
#
_symmetry.space_group_name_H-M   'P 1'
#
loop_
_entity.id
_entity.type
_entity.pdbx_description
1 polymer ?
#
loop_
_entity_poly.entity_id
_entity_poly.type
_entity_poly.pdbx_seq_one_letter_code
_entity_poly.pdbx_strand_id
1 'polypeptide(L)'
;MNFLDKLERKFGHLAIRGLSKYLIVFYIVGAVLSVSVRFTEFDFYGSFLALNPYMVMRGQVWRLITFLMATPTTSLIFLLLVLLCYYNICRELEYIWGDFKFNLYIFTGVLGTIAASFILYFVTKWPYIYMDTFYINLSLMLAYIASFPDARFYFYGIIPIKAKWLGVIEGIYLVLNFLAGDIVVKVAIIVSMINFLLFFIGTRKYHKYSPKQVKRKNTYIREVRTSNNMTRHRCHVCGRSELDDPNLEFRYCSKCEGNYEYCSDHLYTHTHVKSLIQEYGEE
;
A
#
# COMPACT_ATOMS: atom_id res chain seq x y z
N MET A 1 11.53 -7.26 -6.12
CA MET A 1 10.31 -7.79 -5.49
C MET A 1 10.62 -7.95 -4.02
N ASN A 2 9.92 -7.20 -3.19
CA ASN A 2 10.01 -7.34 -1.75
C ASN A 2 9.45 -8.70 -1.32
N PHE A 3 9.81 -9.16 -0.12
CA PHE A 3 9.25 -10.39 0.45
C PHE A 3 7.70 -10.32 0.50
N LEU A 4 7.16 -9.16 0.87
CA LEU A 4 5.73 -8.89 0.87
C LEU A 4 5.09 -9.05 -0.52
N ASP A 5 5.74 -8.57 -1.59
CA ASP A 5 5.20 -8.70 -2.95
C ASP A 5 5.16 -10.17 -3.42
N LYS A 6 6.08 -11.01 -2.93
CA LYS A 6 6.07 -12.45 -3.22
C LYS A 6 4.93 -13.15 -2.49
N LEU A 7 4.72 -12.80 -1.22
CA LEU A 7 3.59 -13.32 -0.43
C LEU A 7 2.25 -12.90 -1.04
N GLU A 8 2.12 -11.63 -1.43
CA GLU A 8 0.93 -11.09 -2.09
C GLU A 8 0.61 -11.84 -3.39
N ARG A 9 1.62 -12.14 -4.21
CA ARG A 9 1.42 -12.95 -5.44
C ARG A 9 0.90 -14.35 -5.17
N LYS A 10 1.23 -14.96 -4.03
CA LYS A 10 0.84 -16.35 -3.71
C LYS A 10 -0.47 -16.41 -2.94
N PHE A 11 -0.68 -15.49 -1.99
CA PHE A 11 -1.76 -15.53 -1.02
C PHE A 11 -2.71 -14.33 -1.10
N GLY A 12 -2.55 -13.44 -2.10
CA GLY A 12 -3.40 -12.25 -2.26
C GLY A 12 -4.90 -12.55 -2.39
N HIS A 13 -5.28 -13.73 -2.86
CA HIS A 13 -6.67 -14.16 -2.97
C HIS A 13 -7.34 -14.44 -1.60
N LEU A 14 -6.56 -14.67 -0.54
CA LEU A 14 -7.07 -14.86 0.83
C LEU A 14 -7.33 -13.53 1.56
N ALA A 15 -7.01 -12.39 0.94
CA ALA A 15 -7.22 -11.09 1.56
C ALA A 15 -8.72 -10.79 1.72
N ILE A 16 -9.14 -10.48 2.95
CA ILE A 16 -10.49 -10.04 3.25
C ILE A 16 -10.61 -8.57 2.83
N ARG A 17 -11.57 -8.26 1.96
CA ARG A 17 -11.81 -6.88 1.53
C ARG A 17 -12.58 -6.10 2.58
N GLY A 18 -12.10 -4.91 2.92
CA GLY A 18 -12.73 -4.04 3.91
C GLY A 18 -12.58 -4.57 5.33
N LEU A 19 -11.42 -5.15 5.67
CA LEU A 19 -11.11 -5.68 7.01
C LEU A 19 -11.34 -4.59 8.09
N SER A 20 -11.07 -3.34 7.75
CA SER A 20 -11.31 -2.17 8.62
C SER A 20 -12.73 -2.14 9.20
N LYS A 21 -13.75 -2.50 8.41
CA LYS A 21 -15.16 -2.51 8.87
C LYS A 21 -15.39 -3.57 9.93
N TYR A 22 -14.84 -4.76 9.74
CA TYR A 22 -15.01 -5.86 10.70
C TYR A 22 -14.35 -5.54 12.03
N LEU A 23 -13.16 -4.91 12.03
CA LEU A 23 -12.50 -4.44 13.25
C LEU A 23 -13.38 -3.47 14.05
N ILE A 24 -14.00 -2.51 13.37
CA ILE A 24 -14.91 -1.55 14.02
C ILE A 24 -16.15 -2.25 14.57
N VAL A 25 -16.72 -3.23 13.86
CA VAL A 25 -17.83 -4.04 14.38
C VAL A 25 -17.43 -4.78 15.65
N PHE A 26 -16.23 -5.38 15.70
CA PHE A 26 -15.72 -6.02 16.93
C PHE A 26 -15.62 -5.03 18.10
N TYR A 27 -15.14 -3.81 17.86
CA TYR A 27 -15.09 -2.78 18.90
C TYR A 27 -16.48 -2.29 19.35
N ILE A 28 -17.45 -2.19 18.44
CA ILE A 28 -18.83 -1.86 18.79
C ILE A 28 -19.44 -2.96 19.67
N VAL A 29 -19.26 -4.23 19.29
CA VAL A 29 -19.73 -5.37 20.10
C VAL A 29 -19.08 -5.36 21.47
N GLY A 30 -17.77 -5.15 21.54
CA GLY A 30 -17.04 -4.99 22.80
C GLY A 30 -17.55 -3.84 23.65
N ALA A 31 -17.94 -2.72 23.03
CA ALA A 31 -18.50 -1.57 23.73
C ALA A 31 -19.87 -1.84 24.32
N VAL A 32 -20.73 -2.56 23.60
CA VAL A 32 -22.03 -2.98 24.14
C VAL A 32 -21.82 -3.92 25.33
N LEU A 33 -20.81 -4.80 25.29
CA LEU A 33 -20.45 -5.67 26.41
C LEU A 33 -19.80 -4.89 27.57
N SER A 34 -19.06 -3.82 27.32
CA SER A 34 -18.51 -2.99 28.40
C SER A 34 -19.58 -2.15 29.09
N VAL A 35 -20.69 -1.85 28.42
CA VAL A 35 -21.86 -1.21 29.04
C VAL A 35 -22.47 -2.10 30.12
N SER A 36 -22.48 -3.43 29.95
CA SER A 36 -23.00 -4.32 31.00
C SER A 36 -22.21 -4.22 32.30
N VAL A 37 -20.90 -3.90 32.23
CA VAL A 37 -20.05 -3.64 33.41
C VAL A 37 -20.57 -2.46 34.22
N ARG A 38 -21.06 -1.40 33.57
CA ARG A 38 -21.63 -0.21 34.24
C ARG A 38 -22.94 -0.50 34.97
N PHE A 39 -23.70 -1.48 34.50
CA PHE A 39 -24.99 -1.84 35.09
C PHE A 39 -24.90 -2.95 36.13
N THR A 40 -23.88 -3.81 36.05
CA THR A 40 -23.74 -5.00 36.91
C THR A 40 -22.52 -4.96 37.84
N GLU A 41 -21.69 -3.91 37.75
CA GLU A 41 -20.37 -3.76 38.40
C GLU A 41 -19.38 -4.91 38.13
N PHE A 42 -19.71 -5.79 37.18
CA PHE A 42 -18.93 -6.97 36.84
C PHE A 42 -18.14 -6.73 35.55
N ASP A 43 -16.81 -6.78 35.60
CA ASP A 43 -15.97 -6.67 34.41
C ASP A 43 -16.04 -7.94 33.55
N PHE A 44 -17.06 -7.98 32.70
CA PHE A 44 -17.30 -9.07 31.76
C PHE A 44 -16.15 -9.25 30.76
N TYR A 45 -15.51 -8.15 30.35
CA TYR A 45 -14.42 -8.20 29.39
C TYR A 45 -13.19 -8.87 29.99
N GLY A 46 -12.65 -8.36 31.10
CA GLY A 46 -11.49 -8.97 31.77
C GLY A 46 -11.76 -10.41 32.19
N SER A 47 -12.96 -10.67 32.70
CA SER A 47 -13.33 -11.96 33.28
C SER A 47 -13.59 -13.05 32.25
N PHE A 48 -14.07 -12.75 31.04
CA PHE A 48 -14.46 -13.77 30.04
C PHE A 48 -13.84 -13.62 28.65
N LEU A 49 -13.49 -12.39 28.24
CA LEU A 49 -13.14 -12.09 26.85
C LEU A 49 -11.66 -11.79 26.64
N ALA A 50 -10.99 -11.20 27.63
CA ALA A 50 -9.58 -10.82 27.55
C ALA A 50 -8.68 -12.03 27.31
N LEU A 51 -7.60 -11.84 26.57
CA LEU A 51 -6.67 -12.93 26.27
C LEU A 51 -5.93 -13.32 27.55
N ASN A 52 -6.12 -14.56 28.00
CA ASN A 52 -5.42 -15.14 29.12
C ASN A 52 -5.00 -16.58 28.79
N PRO A 53 -3.69 -16.87 28.61
CA PRO A 53 -3.19 -18.19 28.24
C PRO A 53 -3.58 -19.30 29.23
N TYR A 54 -3.55 -19.00 30.54
CA TYR A 54 -3.90 -19.96 31.59
C TYR A 54 -5.36 -20.42 31.46
N MET A 55 -6.28 -19.50 31.18
CA MET A 55 -7.69 -19.84 30.98
C MET A 55 -7.94 -20.53 29.64
N VAL A 56 -7.20 -20.17 28.59
CA VAL A 56 -7.29 -20.85 27.29
C VAL A 56 -6.88 -22.33 27.43
N MET A 57 -5.82 -22.61 28.18
CA MET A 57 -5.38 -23.99 28.44
C MET A 57 -6.38 -24.82 29.26
N ARG A 58 -7.32 -24.17 29.95
CA ARG A 58 -8.42 -24.81 30.68
C ARG A 58 -9.72 -24.94 29.86
N GLY A 59 -9.66 -24.68 28.55
CA GLY A 59 -10.78 -24.88 27.63
C GLY A 59 -11.46 -23.60 27.13
N GLN A 60 -11.05 -22.42 27.59
CA GLN A 60 -11.64 -21.14 27.15
C GLN A 60 -11.03 -20.63 25.83
N VAL A 61 -11.15 -21.41 24.76
CA VAL A 61 -10.50 -21.15 23.45
C VAL A 61 -11.04 -19.90 22.74
N TRP A 62 -12.26 -19.45 23.05
CA TRP A 62 -12.85 -18.24 22.47
C TRP A 62 -12.04 -16.97 22.74
N ARG A 63 -11.25 -16.94 23.83
CA ARG A 63 -10.36 -15.83 24.19
C ARG A 63 -9.32 -15.49 23.12
N LEU A 64 -9.00 -16.43 22.24
CA LEU A 64 -8.11 -16.20 21.09
C LEU A 64 -8.72 -15.26 20.04
N ILE A 65 -10.03 -15.06 20.08
CA ILE A 65 -10.77 -14.17 19.15
C ILE A 65 -11.43 -13.03 19.91
N THR A 66 -12.04 -13.30 21.07
CA THR A 66 -12.82 -12.30 21.81
C THR A 66 -11.98 -11.14 22.36
N PHE A 67 -10.67 -11.34 22.56
CA PHE A 67 -9.80 -10.24 23.00
C PHE A 67 -9.70 -9.11 21.96
N LEU A 68 -10.05 -9.38 20.70
CA LEU A 68 -10.14 -8.35 19.65
C LEU A 68 -11.24 -7.33 19.92
N MET A 69 -12.20 -7.65 20.78
CA MET A 69 -13.29 -6.76 21.18
C MET A 69 -12.88 -5.75 22.26
N ALA A 70 -11.59 -5.63 22.59
CA ALA A 70 -11.12 -4.63 23.55
C ALA A 70 -11.50 -3.22 23.11
N THR A 71 -12.26 -2.51 23.93
CA THR A 71 -12.73 -1.16 23.60
C THR A 71 -11.64 -0.13 23.91
N PRO A 72 -11.33 0.78 22.98
CA PRO A 72 -10.26 1.76 23.19
C PRO A 72 -10.59 2.79 24.27
N THR A 73 -11.86 2.97 24.63
CA THR A 73 -12.29 3.95 25.64
C THR A 73 -13.51 3.46 26.41
N THR A 74 -13.59 3.81 27.69
CA THR A 74 -14.73 3.52 28.57
C THR A 74 -15.88 4.54 28.45
N SER A 75 -15.62 5.73 27.90
CA SER A 75 -16.65 6.75 27.70
C SER A 75 -17.44 6.51 26.41
N LEU A 76 -18.74 6.24 26.53
CA LEU A 76 -19.62 5.95 25.39
C LEU A 76 -19.76 7.12 24.41
N ILE A 77 -19.79 8.35 24.91
CA ILE A 77 -19.91 9.54 24.07
C ILE A 77 -18.63 9.73 23.24
N PHE A 78 -17.48 9.54 23.87
CA PHE A 78 -16.19 9.68 23.22
C PHE A 78 -15.86 8.48 22.31
N LEU A 79 -16.40 7.31 22.62
CA LEU A 79 -16.24 6.08 21.83
C LEU A 79 -16.65 6.29 20.37
N LEU A 80 -17.79 6.95 20.10
CA LEU A 80 -18.22 7.18 18.72
C LEU A 80 -17.20 7.99 17.93
N LEU A 81 -16.65 9.04 18.53
CA LEU A 81 -15.61 9.87 17.92
C LEU A 81 -14.34 9.05 17.68
N VAL A 82 -13.91 8.26 18.66
CA VAL A 82 -12.71 7.42 18.55
C VAL A 82 -12.89 6.33 17.49
N LEU A 83 -14.03 5.65 17.44
CA LEU A 83 -14.32 4.65 16.42
C LEU A 83 -14.39 5.24 15.02
N LEU A 84 -14.95 6.44 14.86
CA LEU A 84 -14.93 7.15 13.59
C LEU A 84 -13.48 7.47 13.17
N CYS A 85 -12.64 7.97 14.09
CA CYS A 85 -11.23 8.22 13.82
C CYS A 85 -10.49 6.93 13.43
N TYR A 86 -10.65 5.86 14.20
CA TYR A 86 -10.04 4.56 13.90
C TYR A 86 -10.50 4.01 12.56
N TYR A 87 -11.80 4.09 12.26
CA TYR A 87 -12.33 3.63 10.98
C TYR A 87 -11.67 4.37 9.81
N ASN A 88 -11.57 5.70 9.89
CA ASN A 88 -10.91 6.49 8.86
C ASN A 88 -9.43 6.11 8.74
N ILE A 89 -8.69 6.01 9.84
CA ILE A 89 -7.27 5.59 9.84
C ILE A 89 -7.09 4.23 9.16
N CYS A 90 -7.87 3.24 9.58
CA CYS A 90 -7.80 1.88 9.04
C CYS A 90 -8.14 1.86 7.55
N ARG A 91 -9.20 2.55 7.14
CA ARG A 91 -9.63 2.61 5.74
C ARG A 91 -8.56 3.26 4.86
N GLU A 92 -7.96 4.37 5.29
CA GLU A 92 -6.89 5.02 4.53
C GLU A 92 -5.68 4.09 4.39
N LEU A 93 -5.25 3.44 5.48
CA LEU A 93 -4.15 2.46 5.44
C LEU A 93 -4.46 1.28 4.52
N GLU A 94 -5.67 0.71 4.60
CA GLU A 94 -6.13 -0.38 3.73
C GLU A 94 -6.10 0.03 2.26
N TYR A 95 -6.52 1.26 1.94
CA TYR A 95 -6.50 1.81 0.59
C TYR A 95 -5.07 1.96 0.03
N ILE A 96 -4.11 2.43 0.82
CA ILE A 96 -2.74 2.71 0.35
C ILE A 96 -1.90 1.45 0.27
N TRP A 97 -2.01 0.60 1.29
CA TRP A 97 -1.22 -0.63 1.36
C TRP A 97 -1.81 -1.73 0.48
N GLY A 98 -3.10 -1.66 0.21
CA GLY A 98 -3.88 -2.71 -0.43
C GLY A 98 -4.34 -3.77 0.58
N ASP A 99 -5.47 -4.40 0.27
CA ASP A 99 -6.17 -5.35 1.15
C ASP A 99 -5.21 -6.40 1.74
N PHE A 100 -4.37 -7.03 0.93
CA PHE A 100 -3.49 -8.11 1.39
C PHE A 100 -2.49 -7.66 2.48
N LYS A 101 -1.81 -6.52 2.28
CA LYS A 101 -0.78 -6.05 3.22
C LYS A 101 -1.41 -5.56 4.51
N PHE A 102 -2.57 -4.92 4.43
CA PHE A 102 -3.34 -4.54 5.61
C PHE A 102 -3.82 -5.75 6.41
N ASN A 103 -4.40 -6.75 5.74
CA ASN A 103 -4.77 -8.02 6.37
C ASN A 103 -3.57 -8.68 7.05
N LEU A 104 -2.45 -8.80 6.34
CA LEU A 104 -1.24 -9.41 6.88
C LEU A 104 -0.77 -8.67 8.13
N TYR A 105 -0.76 -7.33 8.13
CA TYR A 105 -0.35 -6.51 9.27
C TYR A 105 -1.20 -6.77 10.53
N ILE A 106 -2.52 -6.80 10.36
CA ILE A 106 -3.45 -7.06 11.47
C ILE A 106 -3.28 -8.50 11.96
N PHE A 107 -3.25 -9.48 11.06
CA PHE A 107 -3.11 -10.89 11.45
C PHE A 107 -1.77 -11.19 12.11
N THR A 108 -0.66 -10.63 11.61
CA THR A 108 0.65 -10.81 12.26
C THR A 108 0.72 -10.13 13.62
N GLY A 109 0.06 -8.98 13.78
CA GLY A 109 -0.08 -8.32 15.09
C GLY A 109 -0.86 -9.18 16.08
N VAL A 110 -2.03 -9.68 15.67
CA VAL A 110 -2.90 -10.53 16.48
C VAL A 110 -2.21 -11.84 16.86
N LEU A 111 -1.64 -12.55 15.88
CA LEU A 111 -0.92 -13.80 16.11
C LEU A 111 0.34 -13.58 16.95
N GLY A 112 1.04 -12.46 16.75
CA GLY A 112 2.19 -12.07 17.55
C GLY A 112 1.83 -11.87 19.01
N THR A 113 0.75 -11.14 19.30
CA THR A 113 0.25 -10.93 20.67
C THR A 113 -0.20 -12.25 21.32
N ILE A 114 -0.89 -13.12 20.56
CA ILE A 114 -1.25 -14.45 21.05
C ILE A 114 0.00 -15.24 21.41
N ALA A 115 0.93 -15.40 20.46
CA ALA A 115 2.16 -16.15 20.70
C ALA A 115 2.96 -15.61 21.89
N ALA A 116 3.09 -14.28 21.99
CA ALA A 116 3.78 -13.60 23.08
C ALA A 116 3.14 -13.88 24.45
N SER A 117 1.80 -13.84 24.54
CA SER A 117 1.09 -14.15 25.78
C SER A 117 1.39 -15.59 26.25
N PHE A 118 1.35 -16.56 25.34
CA PHE A 118 1.64 -17.96 25.65
C PHE A 118 3.10 -18.19 26.02
N ILE A 119 4.04 -17.58 25.29
CA ILE A 119 5.47 -17.66 25.61
C ILE A 119 5.72 -17.11 27.02
N LEU A 120 5.16 -15.93 27.34
CA LEU A 120 5.26 -15.34 28.68
C LEU A 120 4.68 -16.26 29.75
N TYR A 121 3.52 -16.87 29.49
CA TYR A 121 2.90 -17.81 30.41
C TYR A 121 3.76 -19.06 30.63
N PHE A 122 4.35 -19.63 29.57
CA PHE A 122 5.18 -20.82 29.71
C PHE A 122 6.50 -20.54 30.45
N VAL A 123 7.06 -19.33 30.30
CA VAL A 123 8.30 -18.90 30.95
C VAL A 123 8.09 -18.52 32.40
N THR A 124 7.11 -17.64 32.68
CA THR A 124 6.88 -17.12 34.04
C THR A 124 5.99 -18.01 34.89
N LYS A 125 5.20 -18.90 34.26
CA LYS A 125 4.14 -19.72 34.89
C LYS A 125 3.09 -18.89 35.63
N TRP A 126 2.98 -17.60 35.33
CA TRP A 126 2.10 -16.69 36.05
C TRP A 126 0.70 -16.66 35.42
N PRO A 127 -0.39 -16.95 36.16
CA PRO A 127 -1.73 -17.11 35.59
C PRO A 127 -2.43 -15.78 35.24
N TYR A 128 -1.90 -14.65 35.71
CA TYR A 128 -2.50 -13.31 35.55
C TYR A 128 -1.91 -12.53 34.37
N ILE A 129 -1.63 -13.22 33.26
CA ILE A 129 -1.16 -12.58 32.03
C ILE A 129 -2.37 -12.23 31.18
N TYR A 130 -2.62 -10.93 31.05
CA TYR A 130 -3.67 -10.37 30.22
C TYR A 130 -3.06 -9.52 29.11
N MET A 131 -3.45 -9.77 27.87
CA MET A 131 -3.07 -8.95 26.72
C MET A 131 -4.32 -8.60 25.92
N ASP A 132 -4.29 -7.45 25.26
CA ASP A 132 -5.38 -6.95 24.44
C ASP A 132 -4.87 -6.36 23.12
N THR A 133 -5.72 -5.65 22.39
CA THR A 133 -5.36 -4.99 21.13
C THR A 133 -4.74 -3.60 21.29
N PHE A 134 -4.56 -3.10 22.52
CA PHE A 134 -4.14 -1.71 22.76
C PHE A 134 -2.83 -1.36 22.06
N TYR A 135 -1.78 -2.17 22.25
CA TYR A 135 -0.48 -1.93 21.61
C TYR A 135 -0.49 -2.21 20.10
N ILE A 136 -1.37 -3.10 19.61
CA ILE A 136 -1.58 -3.29 18.17
C ILE A 136 -2.16 -2.00 17.57
N ASN A 137 -3.17 -1.43 18.22
CA ASN A 137 -3.80 -0.18 17.79
C ASN A 137 -2.84 1.00 17.80
N LEU A 138 -1.98 1.12 18.83
CA LEU A 138 -0.91 2.12 18.85
C LEU A 138 0.06 1.90 17.68
N SER A 139 0.53 0.66 17.46
CA SER A 139 1.41 0.37 16.34
C SER A 139 0.79 0.72 14.97
N LEU A 140 -0.53 0.56 14.82
CA LEU A 140 -1.29 0.94 13.64
C LEU A 140 -1.39 2.46 13.50
N MET A 141 -1.62 3.18 14.60
CA MET A 141 -1.65 4.65 14.62
C MET A 141 -0.29 5.23 14.23
N LEU A 142 0.81 4.67 14.73
CA LEU A 142 2.16 5.01 14.28
C LEU A 142 2.37 4.77 12.79
N ALA A 143 1.84 3.67 12.25
CA ALA A 143 1.90 3.38 10.82
C ALA A 143 1.18 4.41 9.96
N TYR A 144 0.03 4.88 10.43
CA TYR A 144 -0.69 5.98 9.81
C TYR A 144 0.09 7.29 9.88
N ILE A 145 0.60 7.67 11.07
CA ILE A 145 1.35 8.91 11.28
C ILE A 145 2.62 8.94 10.44
N ALA A 146 3.32 7.82 10.32
CA ALA A 146 4.52 7.70 9.50
C ALA A 146 4.22 7.80 8.00
N SER A 147 3.02 7.41 7.57
CA SER A 147 2.55 7.54 6.18
C SER A 147 2.04 8.97 5.88
N PHE A 148 1.41 9.62 6.86
CA PHE A 148 0.78 10.93 6.72
C PHE A 148 1.10 11.89 7.88
N PRO A 149 2.34 12.37 8.00
CA PRO A 149 2.74 13.23 9.12
C PRO A 149 2.01 14.58 9.14
N ASP A 150 1.55 15.07 7.98
CA ASP A 150 0.84 16.35 7.83
C ASP A 150 -0.69 16.23 7.89
N ALA A 151 -1.24 15.02 8.03
CA ALA A 151 -2.68 14.83 8.24
C ALA A 151 -3.14 15.57 9.51
N ARG A 152 -4.38 16.09 9.50
CA ARG A 152 -4.94 16.85 10.62
C ARG A 152 -6.04 16.05 11.30
N PHE A 153 -5.93 15.87 12.61
CA PHE A 153 -6.96 15.31 13.46
C PHE A 153 -7.66 16.44 14.19
N TYR A 154 -9.00 16.44 14.17
CA TYR A 154 -9.78 17.46 14.85
C TYR A 154 -10.16 16.99 16.25
N PHE A 155 -9.49 17.53 17.25
CA PHE A 155 -9.83 17.27 18.65
C PHE A 155 -11.18 17.92 18.98
N TYR A 156 -12.14 17.11 19.42
CA TYR A 156 -13.56 17.48 19.59
C TYR A 156 -14.20 18.16 18.38
N GLY A 157 -13.67 17.94 17.16
CA GLY A 157 -14.18 18.61 15.96
C GLY A 157 -13.77 20.09 15.82
N ILE A 158 -12.99 20.65 16.75
CA ILE A 158 -12.67 22.09 16.78
C ILE A 158 -11.18 22.32 16.50
N ILE A 159 -10.29 21.69 17.26
CA ILE A 159 -8.86 22.03 17.25
C ILE A 159 -8.10 21.07 16.30
N PRO A 160 -7.55 21.56 15.17
CA PRO A 160 -6.78 20.72 14.26
C PRO A 160 -5.36 20.49 14.79
N ILE A 161 -5.03 19.23 15.08
CA ILE A 161 -3.69 18.79 15.51
C ILE A 161 -3.07 17.98 14.38
N LYS A 162 -1.82 18.29 14.00
CA LYS A 162 -1.10 17.49 12.99
C LYS A 162 -0.72 16.11 13.55
N ALA A 163 -0.86 15.09 12.72
CA ALA A 163 -0.56 13.69 13.04
C ALA A 163 0.85 13.50 13.60
N LYS A 164 1.85 14.23 13.08
CA LYS A 164 3.23 14.16 13.61
C LYS A 164 3.35 14.49 15.10
N TRP A 165 2.53 15.40 15.62
CA TRP A 165 2.55 15.75 17.05
C TRP A 165 1.92 14.65 17.90
N LEU A 166 0.84 14.03 17.40
CA LEU A 166 0.27 12.84 18.03
C LEU A 166 1.28 11.70 18.08
N GLY A 167 2.10 11.53 17.04
CA GLY A 167 3.16 10.52 17.01
C GLY A 167 4.27 10.77 18.04
N VAL A 168 4.61 12.03 18.32
CA VAL A 168 5.56 12.37 19.39
C VAL A 168 4.96 12.01 20.76
N ILE A 169 3.71 12.38 21.00
CA ILE A 169 2.99 12.07 22.25
C ILE A 169 2.92 10.55 22.44
N GLU A 170 2.54 9.82 21.41
CA GLU A 170 2.47 8.37 21.40
C GLU A 170 3.84 7.71 21.62
N GLY A 171 4.89 8.22 20.97
CA GLY A 171 6.26 7.74 21.16
C GLY A 171 6.74 7.93 22.61
N ILE A 172 6.48 9.09 23.21
CA ILE A 172 6.78 9.35 24.62
C ILE A 172 5.99 8.38 25.51
N TYR A 173 4.69 8.20 25.23
CA TYR A 173 3.84 7.29 25.97
C TYR A 173 4.37 5.84 25.94
N LEU A 174 4.81 5.36 24.78
CA LEU A 174 5.41 4.03 24.64
C LEU A 174 6.71 3.90 25.44
N VAL A 175 7.60 4.91 25.40
CA VAL A 175 8.86 4.89 26.16
C VAL A 175 8.61 4.88 27.66
N LEU A 176 7.68 5.71 28.15
CA LEU A 176 7.34 5.75 29.58
C LEU A 176 6.76 4.42 30.06
N ASN A 177 5.83 3.83 29.30
CA ASN A 177 5.27 2.51 29.62
C ASN A 177 6.32 1.40 29.50
N PHE A 178 7.29 1.52 28.60
CA PHE A 178 8.38 0.56 28.51
C PHE A 178 9.32 0.62 29.73
N LEU A 179 9.60 1.81 30.26
CA LEU A 179 10.47 1.98 31.43
C LEU A 179 9.76 1.58 32.74
N ALA A 180 8.52 2.04 32.93
CA ALA A 180 7.77 1.84 34.17
C ALA A 180 6.92 0.57 34.19
N GLY A 181 6.59 0.01 33.02
CA GLY A 181 5.68 -1.14 32.89
C GLY A 181 6.28 -2.47 33.35
N ASP A 182 5.38 -3.41 33.60
CA ASP A 182 5.72 -4.78 33.93
C ASP A 182 6.25 -5.55 32.70
N ILE A 183 6.60 -6.83 32.91
CA ILE A 183 7.11 -7.68 31.83
C ILE A 183 6.09 -7.88 30.71
N VAL A 184 4.79 -7.90 31.04
CA VAL A 184 3.71 -8.10 30.07
C VAL A 184 3.61 -6.90 29.13
N VAL A 185 3.57 -5.69 29.70
CA VAL A 185 3.56 -4.42 28.94
C VAL A 185 4.80 -4.31 28.06
N LYS A 186 6.00 -4.61 28.60
CA LYS A 186 7.26 -4.54 27.85
C LYS A 186 7.24 -5.46 26.63
N VAL A 187 6.81 -6.70 26.80
CA VAL A 187 6.71 -7.66 25.68
C VAL A 187 5.64 -7.25 24.69
N ALA A 188 4.49 -6.74 25.16
CA ALA A 188 3.43 -6.25 24.28
C ALA A 188 3.92 -5.11 23.36
N ILE A 189 4.65 -4.14 23.94
CA ILE A 189 5.26 -3.03 23.21
C ILE A 189 6.29 -3.56 22.20
N ILE A 190 7.18 -4.48 22.60
CA ILE A 190 8.20 -5.03 21.70
C ILE A 190 7.54 -5.72 20.50
N VAL A 191 6.53 -6.56 20.73
CA VAL A 191 5.85 -7.31 19.67
C VAL A 191 5.13 -6.38 18.70
N SER A 192 4.42 -5.37 19.22
CA SER A 192 3.72 -4.41 18.37
C SER A 192 4.69 -3.52 17.57
N MET A 193 5.81 -3.13 18.17
CA MET A 193 6.86 -2.35 17.49
C MET A 193 7.58 -3.17 16.43
N ILE A 194 7.84 -4.45 16.67
CA ILE A 194 8.37 -5.36 15.65
C ILE A 194 7.38 -5.46 14.48
N ASN A 195 6.08 -5.62 14.75
CA ASN A 195 5.06 -5.66 13.71
C ASN A 195 5.05 -4.35 12.88
N PHE A 196 5.07 -3.20 13.55
CA PHE A 196 5.20 -1.90 12.89
C PHE A 196 6.47 -1.78 12.05
N LEU A 197 7.65 -2.09 12.60
CA LEU A 197 8.93 -1.93 11.89
C LEU A 197 9.05 -2.86 10.69
N LEU A 198 8.64 -4.13 10.82
CA LEU A 198 8.67 -5.09 9.71
C LEU A 198 7.85 -4.59 8.52
N PHE A 199 6.66 -4.06 8.78
CA PHE A 199 5.80 -3.54 7.73
C PHE A 199 6.22 -2.17 7.25
N PHE A 200 6.69 -1.28 8.12
CA PHE A 200 7.19 0.03 7.73
C PHE A 200 8.37 -0.11 6.76
N ILE A 201 9.32 -1.00 7.06
CA ILE A 201 10.46 -1.28 6.16
C ILE A 201 10.02 -2.05 4.91
N GLY A 202 9.12 -3.04 5.06
CA GLY A 202 8.66 -3.88 3.96
C GLY A 202 7.73 -3.19 2.96
N THR A 203 6.96 -2.19 3.39
CA THR A 203 6.03 -1.43 2.55
C THR A 203 6.67 -0.18 1.93
N ARG A 204 7.71 0.37 2.57
CA ARG A 204 8.50 1.45 1.99
C ARG A 204 9.13 0.93 0.70
N LYS A 205 8.60 1.39 -0.43
CA LYS A 205 9.14 1.10 -1.75
C LYS A 205 10.56 1.68 -1.80
N TYR A 206 11.55 0.89 -1.42
CA TYR A 206 12.88 1.08 -1.99
C TYR A 206 12.67 0.96 -3.49
N HIS A 207 12.83 2.05 -4.23
CA HIS A 207 12.95 2.01 -5.67
C HIS A 207 14.16 1.13 -5.98
N LYS A 208 13.93 -0.18 -6.11
CA LYS A 208 14.91 -1.09 -6.68
C LYS A 208 14.99 -0.67 -8.13
N TYR A 209 16.02 0.12 -8.45
CA TYR A 209 16.44 0.39 -9.82
C TYR A 209 16.42 -0.95 -10.55
N SER A 210 15.43 -1.16 -11.41
CA SER A 210 15.32 -2.38 -12.21
C SER A 210 16.14 -2.14 -13.47
N PRO A 211 17.35 -2.72 -13.57
CA PRO A 211 18.20 -2.50 -14.74
C PRO A 211 17.51 -2.93 -16.03
N LYS A 212 16.55 -3.88 -15.96
CA LYS A 212 15.72 -4.28 -17.11
C LYS A 212 14.75 -3.18 -17.57
N GLN A 213 14.13 -2.44 -16.64
CA GLN A 213 13.23 -1.33 -16.99
C GLN A 213 14.01 -0.13 -17.52
N VAL A 214 15.18 0.17 -16.94
CA VAL A 214 16.10 1.20 -17.44
C VAL A 214 16.63 0.82 -18.82
N LYS A 215 17.04 -0.43 -19.03
CA LYS A 215 17.47 -0.93 -20.35
C LYS A 215 16.34 -0.80 -21.37
N ARG A 216 15.11 -1.24 -21.06
CA ARG A 216 13.94 -1.07 -21.95
C ARG A 216 13.65 0.39 -22.27
N LYS A 217 13.67 1.27 -21.27
CA LYS A 217 13.49 2.72 -21.47
C LYS A 217 14.58 3.31 -22.35
N ASN A 218 15.84 2.93 -22.12
CA ASN A 218 16.97 3.41 -22.92
C ASN A 218 16.95 2.84 -24.35
N THR A 219 16.55 1.58 -24.52
CA THR A 219 16.35 0.97 -25.85
C THR A 219 15.25 1.69 -26.62
N TYR A 220 14.10 1.94 -25.98
CA TYR A 220 13.00 2.71 -26.59
C TYR A 220 13.44 4.15 -26.94
N ILE A 221 14.11 4.86 -26.03
CA ILE A 221 14.62 6.21 -26.30
C ILE A 221 15.63 6.19 -27.47
N ARG A 222 16.46 5.15 -27.56
CA ARG A 222 17.40 4.98 -28.67
C ARG A 222 16.66 4.72 -29.98
N GLU A 223 15.68 3.83 -30.00
CA GLU A 223 14.86 3.52 -31.18
C GLU A 223 14.08 4.75 -31.67
N VAL A 224 13.47 5.53 -30.77
CA VAL A 224 12.75 6.77 -31.11
C VAL A 224 13.69 7.85 -31.64
N ARG A 225 14.89 7.99 -31.06
CA ARG A 225 15.90 8.93 -31.58
C ARG A 225 16.44 8.49 -32.94
N THR A 226 16.62 7.19 -33.16
CA THR A 226 17.03 6.66 -34.47
C THR A 226 15.91 6.79 -35.50
N SER A 227 14.65 6.62 -35.13
CA SER A 227 13.51 6.79 -36.05
C SER A 227 13.26 8.24 -36.44
N ASN A 228 13.53 9.21 -35.56
CA ASN A 228 13.42 10.64 -35.89
C ASN A 228 14.52 11.12 -36.86
N ASN A 229 15.62 10.39 -37.01
CA ASN A 229 16.70 10.71 -37.96
C ASN A 229 16.55 10.01 -39.32
N MET A 230 15.49 9.23 -39.53
CA MET A 230 15.11 8.78 -40.87
C MET A 230 14.21 9.85 -41.50
N THR A 231 14.72 10.53 -42.52
CA THR A 231 13.91 11.40 -43.38
C THR A 231 12.77 10.58 -43.98
N ARG A 232 11.52 10.94 -43.69
CA ARG A 232 10.36 10.23 -44.24
C ARG A 232 10.16 10.55 -45.71
N HIS A 233 10.51 11.78 -46.12
CA HIS A 233 10.31 12.26 -47.48
C HIS A 233 11.61 12.77 -48.11
N ARG A 234 11.87 12.35 -49.34
CA ARG A 234 13.07 12.68 -50.11
C ARG A 234 12.74 12.77 -51.60
N CYS A 235 13.13 13.87 -52.25
CA CYS A 235 12.88 14.04 -53.68
C CYS A 235 13.74 13.08 -54.51
N HIS A 236 13.10 12.35 -55.44
CA HIS A 236 13.77 11.40 -56.33
C HIS A 236 14.77 12.05 -57.31
N VAL A 237 14.54 13.32 -57.69
CA VAL A 237 15.36 14.03 -58.69
C VAL A 237 16.56 14.74 -58.05
N CYS A 238 16.32 15.60 -57.06
CA CYS A 238 17.38 16.42 -56.46
C CYS A 238 17.91 15.90 -55.12
N GLY A 239 17.29 14.87 -54.55
CA GLY A 239 17.72 14.24 -53.31
C GLY A 239 17.49 15.05 -52.02
N ARG A 240 16.95 16.28 -52.10
CA ARG A 240 16.56 17.11 -50.95
C ARG A 240 15.51 16.39 -50.09
N SER A 241 15.60 16.59 -48.79
CA SER A 241 14.73 15.98 -47.76
C SER A 241 14.07 17.04 -46.88
N GLU A 242 13.10 16.63 -46.06
CA GLU A 242 12.42 17.50 -45.08
C GLU A 242 13.33 18.15 -44.04
N LEU A 243 14.57 17.67 -43.91
CA LEU A 243 15.57 18.24 -42.99
C LEU A 243 16.33 19.43 -43.61
N ASP A 244 16.30 19.57 -44.94
CA ASP A 244 17.09 20.59 -45.65
C ASP A 244 16.38 21.95 -45.72
N ASP A 245 15.04 21.98 -45.80
CA ASP A 245 14.23 23.20 -45.74
C ASP A 245 12.81 22.89 -45.20
N PRO A 246 12.37 23.55 -44.11
CA PRO A 246 11.05 23.34 -43.51
C PRO A 246 9.85 23.68 -44.41
N ASN A 247 10.04 24.46 -45.49
CA ASN A 247 8.96 24.90 -46.38
C ASN A 247 8.79 24.00 -47.62
N LEU A 248 9.60 22.96 -47.78
CA LEU A 248 9.50 22.03 -48.91
C LEU A 248 8.32 21.07 -48.72
N GLU A 249 7.37 21.09 -49.65
CA GLU A 249 6.32 20.07 -49.73
C GLU A 249 6.75 18.93 -50.67
N PHE A 250 6.56 17.70 -50.23
CA PHE A 250 6.78 16.50 -51.04
C PHE A 250 5.44 15.91 -51.49
N ARG A 251 5.32 15.62 -52.79
CA ARG A 251 4.10 15.04 -53.38
C ARG A 251 4.46 13.88 -54.32
N TYR A 252 3.54 12.93 -54.44
CA TYR A 252 3.65 11.83 -55.39
C TYR A 252 3.15 12.27 -56.77
N CYS A 253 3.80 11.77 -57.82
CA CYS A 253 3.26 11.91 -59.17
C CYS A 253 2.33 10.74 -59.49
N SER A 254 1.08 11.04 -59.88
CA SER A 254 0.10 10.02 -60.27
C SER A 254 0.40 9.30 -61.59
N LYS A 255 1.33 9.82 -62.39
CA LYS A 255 1.70 9.28 -63.71
C LYS A 255 2.98 8.43 -63.69
N CYS A 256 3.73 8.47 -62.61
CA CYS A 256 4.93 7.65 -62.44
C CYS A 256 4.54 6.27 -61.91
N GLU A 257 5.21 5.23 -62.41
CA GLU A 257 5.08 3.88 -61.89
C GLU A 257 6.06 3.70 -60.73
N GLY A 258 5.53 3.73 -59.49
CA GLY A 258 6.28 3.59 -58.25
C GLY A 258 5.98 4.70 -57.24
N ASN A 259 6.32 4.47 -55.98
CA ASN A 259 6.09 5.43 -54.89
C ASN A 259 7.23 6.46 -54.82
N TYR A 260 7.48 7.17 -55.93
CA TYR A 260 8.48 8.24 -55.99
C TYR A 260 7.88 9.57 -55.54
N GLU A 261 8.59 10.25 -54.64
CA GLU A 261 8.23 11.56 -54.13
C GLU A 261 9.05 12.66 -54.81
N TYR A 262 8.42 13.80 -55.05
CA TYR A 262 9.03 14.96 -55.68
C TYR A 262 8.76 16.21 -54.85
N CYS A 263 9.75 17.11 -54.75
CA CYS A 263 9.52 18.42 -54.14
C CYS A 263 8.71 19.33 -55.10
N SER A 264 8.11 20.39 -54.59
CA SER A 264 7.30 21.35 -55.37
C SER A 264 7.94 21.80 -56.69
N ASP A 265 9.26 22.03 -56.70
CA ASP A 265 10.02 22.46 -57.88
C ASP A 265 10.15 21.38 -58.97
N HIS A 266 10.17 20.11 -58.57
CA HIS A 266 10.39 18.96 -59.47
C HIS A 266 9.10 18.20 -59.79
N LEU A 267 8.00 18.48 -59.11
CA LEU A 267 6.73 17.77 -59.31
C LEU A 267 6.18 17.92 -60.73
N TYR A 268 6.43 19.04 -61.40
CA TYR A 268 5.91 19.31 -62.76
C TYR A 268 6.99 19.29 -63.84
N THR A 269 8.27 19.14 -63.47
CA THR A 269 9.41 19.20 -64.39
C THR A 269 10.18 17.88 -64.48
N HIS A 270 9.82 16.86 -63.70
CA HIS A 270 10.44 15.54 -63.77
C HIS A 270 9.99 14.74 -64.99
N THR A 271 10.88 13.85 -65.46
CA THR A 271 10.54 12.82 -66.45
C THR A 271 9.83 11.67 -65.75
N HIS A 272 8.68 11.26 -66.26
CA HIS A 272 7.92 10.16 -65.66
C HIS A 272 8.69 8.84 -65.79
N VAL A 273 8.87 8.18 -64.66
CA VAL A 273 9.46 6.84 -64.61
C VAL A 273 8.36 5.84 -64.98
N LYS A 274 8.57 5.10 -66.07
CA LYS A 274 7.73 3.97 -66.47
C LYS A 274 8.56 2.70 -66.39
N SER A 275 7.98 1.60 -65.96
CA SER A 275 8.66 0.31 -65.94
C SER A 275 8.99 -0.10 -67.38
N LEU A 276 10.26 -0.42 -67.65
CA LEU A 276 10.71 -0.99 -68.92
C LEU A 276 10.36 -2.49 -68.94
N ILE A 277 9.07 -2.81 -68.96
CA ILE A 277 8.59 -4.19 -69.21
C ILE A 277 7.71 -4.16 -70.45
N GLN A 278 8.35 -4.08 -71.62
CA GLN A 278 7.94 -4.70 -72.88
C GLN A 278 8.79 -4.10 -74.01
N GLU A 279 9.77 -4.87 -74.48
CA GLU A 279 10.23 -4.96 -75.87
C GLU A 279 11.57 -5.73 -75.91
N TYR A 280 11.52 -7.04 -75.65
CA TYR A 280 12.53 -8.00 -76.09
C TYR A 280 11.86 -9.36 -76.30
N GLY A 281 11.59 -9.71 -77.58
CA GLY A 281 11.36 -11.07 -78.12
C GLY A 281 10.15 -11.85 -77.57
N GLU A 282 9.43 -12.70 -78.29
CA GLU A 282 9.61 -13.45 -79.54
C GLU A 282 8.17 -13.66 -80.08
N GLU A 283 7.86 -13.45 -81.36
CA GLU A 283 7.81 -14.51 -82.39
C GLU A 283 7.52 -15.92 -81.88
#